data_AF-A0A3F3A5W4-F1
#
_entry.id   AF-A0A3F3A5W4-F1
#
_cell.length_a   1.000
_cell.length_b   1.000
_cell.length_c   1.000
_cell.angle_alpha   90.00
_cell.angle_beta   90.00
_cell.angle_gamma   90.00
#
_symmetry.space_group_name_H-M   'P 1'
#
loop_
_entity.id
_entity.type
_entity.pdbx_description
1 polymer ?
#
loop_
_entity_poly.entity_id
_entity_poly.type
_entity_poly.pdbx_seq_one_letter_code
_entity_poly.pdbx_strand_id
1 'polypeptide(L)' 'MKLSEVIKELEDKGGIKDYYLHHEYDTGELELNIEFDNNIADKILKENNIKEIESSAFWE' A
#
# COMPACT_ATOMS: atom_id res chain seq x y z
N MET A 1 12.70 -6.96 6.08
CA MET A 1 11.49 -7.16 6.90
C MET A 1 10.47 -7.92 6.08
N LYS A 2 9.59 -8.74 6.67
CA LYS A 2 8.45 -9.27 5.93
C LYS A 2 7.48 -8.13 5.63
N LEU A 3 6.79 -8.17 4.49
CA LEU A 3 5.75 -7.18 4.17
C LEU A 3 4.75 -7.02 5.32
N SER A 4 4.33 -8.11 5.95
CA SER A 4 3.42 -8.11 7.09
C SER A 4 3.91 -7.30 8.29
N GLU A 5 5.22 -7.24 8.52
CA GLU A 5 5.80 -6.45 9.62
C GLU A 5 5.77 -4.95 9.28
N VAL A 6 6.03 -4.59 8.02
CA VAL A 6 5.96 -3.21 7.54
C VAL A 6 4.53 -2.70 7.57
N ILE A 7 3.57 -3.49 7.09
CA ILE A 7 2.15 -3.13 7.12
C ILE A 7 1.66 -2.95 8.55
N LYS A 8 2.06 -3.84 9.47
CA LYS A 8 1.74 -3.69 10.89
C LYS A 8 2.33 -2.41 11.49
N GLU A 9 3.58 -2.08 11.18
CA GLU A 9 4.20 -0.84 11.65
C GLU A 9 3.45 0.41 11.13
N LEU A 10 3.01 0.38 9.88
CA LEU A 10 2.20 1.45 9.28
C LEU A 10 0.84 1.58 9.96
N GLU A 11 0.16 0.45 10.18
CA GLU A 11 -1.13 0.41 10.88
C GLU A 11 -1.01 0.95 12.32
N ASP A 12 -0.03 0.45 13.10
CA ASP A 12 0.22 0.86 14.49
C ASP A 12 0.52 2.37 14.62
N LYS A 13 1.07 2.99 13.57
CA LYS A 13 1.40 4.42 13.52
C LYS A 13 0.31 5.30 12.91
N GLY A 14 -0.81 4.72 12.47
CA GLY A 14 -1.87 5.46 11.77
C GLY A 14 -1.48 5.89 10.35
N GLY A 15 -0.52 5.19 9.74
CA GLY A 15 -0.05 5.43 8.38
C GLY A 15 -0.92 4.85 7.27
N ILE A 16 -2.04 4.19 7.61
CA ILE A 16 -3.03 3.65 6.66
C ILE A 16 -4.31 4.47 6.78
N LYS A 17 -4.76 5.05 5.68
CA LYS A 17 -6.02 5.82 5.59
C LYS A 17 -7.20 4.92 5.27
N ASP A 18 -7.02 4.02 4.30
CA ASP A 18 -8.06 3.12 3.83
C ASP A 18 -7.45 1.87 3.17
N TYR A 19 -8.26 0.84 2.93
CA TYR A 19 -7.89 -0.36 2.22
C TYR A 19 -9.10 -1.03 1.58
N TYR A 20 -8.92 -1.56 0.37
CA TYR A 20 -10.02 -2.18 -0.37
C TYR A 20 -9.50 -3.26 -1.33
N LEU A 21 -10.38 -4.24 -1.57
CA LEU A 21 -10.16 -5.30 -2.54
C LEU A 21 -10.78 -4.90 -3.87
N HIS A 22 -10.08 -5.17 -4.96
CA HIS A 22 -10.59 -4.97 -6.30
C HIS A 22 -10.05 -6.03 -7.25
N HIS A 23 -10.64 -6.12 -8.43
CA HIS A 23 -10.12 -6.94 -9.51
C HIS A 23 -9.41 -6.04 -10.51
N GLU A 24 -8.16 -6.37 -10.83
CA GLU A 24 -7.39 -5.66 -11.85
C GLU A 24 -8.12 -5.78 -13.20
N TYR A 25 -8.19 -4.67 -13.94
CA TYR A 25 -9.07 -4.55 -15.11
C TYR A 25 -8.65 -5.47 -16.27
N ASP A 26 -7.36 -5.56 -16.56
CA ASP A 26 -6.84 -6.29 -17.72
C ASP A 26 -6.77 -7.81 -17.50
N THR A 27 -6.48 -8.24 -16.27
CA THR A 27 -6.19 -9.64 -15.90
C THR A 27 -7.31 -10.28 -15.08
N GLY A 28 -8.12 -9.49 -14.38
CA GLY A 28 -9.13 -9.96 -13.44
C GLY A 28 -8.55 -10.52 -12.13
N GLU A 29 -7.24 -10.39 -11.89
CA GLU A 29 -6.61 -10.84 -10.64
C GLU A 29 -7.14 -10.05 -9.44
N LEU A 30 -7.31 -10.72 -8.29
CA LEU A 30 -7.74 -10.06 -7.06
C LEU A 30 -6.56 -9.35 -6.41
N GLU A 31 -6.68 -8.04 -6.20
CA GLU A 31 -5.66 -7.18 -5.63
C GLU A 31 -6.15 -6.52 -4.33
N LEU A 32 -5.21 -6.26 -3.42
CA LEU A 32 -5.41 -5.45 -2.23
C LEU A 32 -4.67 -4.13 -2.41
N ASN A 33 -5.43 -3.04 -2.45
CA ASN A 33 -4.87 -1.70 -2.44
C ASN A 33 -4.99 -1.10 -1.05
N ILE A 34 -3.90 -0.48 -0.61
CA ILE A 34 -3.80 0.18 0.69
C ILE A 34 -3.50 1.65 0.42
N GLU A 35 -4.38 2.53 0.87
CA GLU A 35 -4.15 3.96 0.81
C GLU A 35 -3.36 4.40 2.05
N PHE A 36 -2.20 5.00 1.82
CA PHE A 36 -1.32 5.43 2.90
C PHE A 36 -1.50 6.92 3.26
N ASP A 37 -1.25 7.25 4.53
CA ASP A 37 -0.92 8.63 4.92
C ASP A 37 0.56 8.89 4.68
N ASN A 38 0.85 9.57 3.56
CA ASN A 38 2.21 9.89 3.12
C ASN A 38 3.03 10.68 4.16
N ASN A 39 2.41 11.37 5.12
CA ASN A 39 3.16 12.04 6.20
C ASN A 39 3.90 11.04 7.12
N ILE A 40 3.42 9.80 7.17
CA ILE A 40 3.92 8.74 8.03
C ILE A 40 4.57 7.64 7.17
N ALA A 41 3.88 7.22 6.10
CA ALA A 41 4.23 6.02 5.35
C ALA A 41 5.49 6.16 4.50
N ASP A 42 5.72 7.33 3.90
CA ASP A 42 6.85 7.59 2.99
C ASP A 42 8.19 7.13 3.57
N LYS A 43 8.45 7.51 4.82
CA LYS A 43 9.70 7.19 5.49
C LYS A 43 9.86 5.68 5.68
N ILE A 44 8.81 5.02 6.18
CA ILE A 44 8.83 3.59 6.51
C ILE A 44 8.95 2.75 5.25
N LEU A 45 8.22 3.10 4.18
CA LEU A 45 8.26 2.40 2.90
C LEU A 45 9.64 2.53 2.23
N LYS A 46 10.23 3.74 2.24
CA LYS A 46 11.59 4.01 1.72
C LYS A 46 12.67 3.24 2.49
N GLU A 47 12.60 3.22 3.82
CA GLU A 47 13.54 2.49 4.68
C GLU A 47 13.47 0.96 4.48
N ASN A 48 12.32 0.44 4.06
CA ASN A 48 12.08 -0.99 3.86
C ASN A 48 12.27 -1.50 2.42
N ASN A 49 12.68 -0.63 1.48
CA ASN A 49 12.87 -0.96 0.06
C ASN A 49 11.64 -1.64 -0.58
N ILE A 50 10.43 -1.19 -0.21
CA ILE A 50 9.22 -1.65 -0.89
C ILE A 50 9.25 -1.13 -2.34
N LYS A 51 9.08 -2.04 -3.30
CA LYS A 51 9.11 -1.69 -4.72
C LYS A 51 7.86 -0.88 -5.06
N GLU A 52 8.07 0.29 -5.65
CA GLU A 52 7.02 1.13 -6.21
C GLU A 52 6.86 0.84 -7.72
N ILE A 53 5.63 0.96 -8.21
CA ILE A 53 5.33 0.96 -9.65
C ILE A 53 4.81 2.36 -9.97
N GLU A 54 5.33 3.00 -11.03
CA GLU A 54 4.97 4.38 -11.42
C GLU A 54 3.55 4.50 -12.02
N SER A 55 2.81 3.40 -12.10
CA SER A 55 1.41 3.39 -12.53
C SER A 55 0.49 3.81 -11.38
N SER A 56 -0.45 4.71 -11.66
CA SER A 56 -1.51 5.06 -10.72
C SER A 56 -2.76 4.22 -10.98
N ALA A 57 -3.32 3.64 -9.93
CA ALA A 57 -4.67 3.09 -9.99
C ALA A 57 -5.68 4.24 -9.91
N PHE A 58 -6.57 4.33 -10.89
CA PHE A 58 -7.69 5.27 -10.87
C PHE A 58 -8.97 4.48 -10.54
N TRP A 59 -9.65 4.89 -9.49
CA TRP A 59 -10.95 4.34 -9.08
C TRP A 59 -12.06 5.14 -9.76
N GLU A 60 -12.99 4.45 -10.42
CA GLU A 60 -14.24 5.04 -10.94
C GLU A 60 -15.36 5.01 -9.89
#